data_AF-A0A2N1D5B3-F1
#
_entry.id   AF-A0A2N1D5B3-F1
#
_cell.length_a   1.000
_cell.length_b   1.000
_cell.length_c   1.000
_cell.angle_alpha   90.00
_cell.angle_beta   90.00
_cell.angle_gamma   90.00
#
_symmetry.space_group_name_H-M   'P 1'
#
loop_
_entity.id
_entity.type
_entity.pdbx_description
1 polymer ?
#
loop_
_entity_poly.entity_id
_entity_poly.type
_entity_poly.pdbx_seq_one_letter_code
_entity_poly.pdbx_strand_id
1 'polypeptide(L)'
;MSKSLIIYTLIAFTFYVGAQDNMMLQKEYKDRIAKQAKNYPIKIDENNILRKSFIDGNTHVIEIQVHHRSKEEISKEQVLQIEDQLIGTLGVNFCQDGTSESAARTIGLSVEYRYFDKNAEPFHSVLFSQQKCDQLAIANSPDSISEKIRIIEMQIRALEKAGTGRVKVCELSPVNGVIKIGYSNEAGKFASFYVADEYMVNSVMMNLNKNKLKELRKLLLNADARAKNNVMLDNLNLGAFQSHFGRLSLNSHKGILKGYFRSRNGSGSVMLSLNATEIVRCLSQVEPHL
;
A
#
# COMPACT_ATOMS: atom_id res chain seq x y z
N MET A 1 -5.33 -18.14 -14.97
CA MET A 1 -3.98 -17.58 -15.22
C MET A 1 -4.06 -16.08 -15.07
N SER A 2 -3.67 -15.55 -13.90
CA SER A 2 -3.63 -14.09 -13.65
C SER A 2 -2.35 -13.53 -14.27
N LYS A 3 -2.47 -12.91 -15.45
CA LYS A 3 -1.38 -12.09 -16.00
C LYS A 3 -1.47 -10.72 -15.33
N SER A 4 -0.58 -10.48 -14.37
CA SER A 4 -0.38 -9.16 -13.74
C SER A 4 -0.08 -8.12 -14.82
N LEU A 5 -0.85 -7.03 -14.81
CA LEU A 5 -0.55 -5.82 -15.58
C LEU A 5 0.73 -5.21 -15.03
N ILE A 6 1.84 -5.36 -15.75
CA ILE A 6 3.06 -4.61 -15.48
C ILE A 6 2.91 -3.28 -16.21
N ILE A 7 2.49 -2.24 -15.47
CA ILE A 7 2.45 -0.86 -15.98
C ILE A 7 3.88 -0.33 -15.98
N TYR A 8 4.40 -0.04 -17.16
CA TYR A 8 5.75 0.49 -17.36
C TYR A 8 5.84 1.94 -16.88
N THR A 9 6.82 2.21 -16.02
CA THR A 9 7.31 3.56 -15.68
C THR A 9 7.81 4.28 -16.93
N LEU A 10 7.17 5.40 -17.30
CA LEU A 10 7.61 6.27 -18.38
C LEU A 10 8.33 7.50 -17.80
N ILE A 11 9.66 7.39 -17.78
CA ILE A 11 10.73 8.43 -17.83
C ILE A 11 10.65 9.58 -16.79
N ALA A 12 11.64 9.57 -15.88
CA ALA A 12 11.87 10.53 -14.79
C ALA A 12 12.78 11.71 -15.18
N PHE A 13 12.69 12.84 -14.45
CA PHE A 13 13.83 13.67 -13.96
C PHE A 13 13.36 14.67 -12.86
N THR A 14 14.24 15.00 -11.92
CA THR A 14 14.05 15.92 -10.78
C THR A 14 14.68 17.29 -11.02
N PHE A 15 13.95 18.39 -10.77
CA PHE A 15 14.51 19.74 -10.65
C PHE A 15 13.78 20.55 -9.57
N TYR A 16 14.55 21.26 -8.74
CA TYR A 16 14.09 22.16 -7.68
C TYR A 16 14.01 23.58 -8.23
N VAL A 17 12.83 24.22 -8.33
CA VAL A 17 12.81 25.64 -8.69
C VAL A 17 11.59 26.46 -8.23
N GLY A 18 11.82 27.77 -8.08
CA GLY A 18 10.85 28.79 -7.63
C GLY A 18 9.76 29.15 -8.66
N ALA A 19 8.82 30.01 -8.25
CA ALA A 19 7.53 30.22 -8.92
C ALA A 19 7.58 30.66 -10.40
N GLN A 20 8.59 31.42 -10.83
CA GLN A 20 8.73 31.88 -12.21
C GLN A 20 9.24 30.78 -13.15
N ASP A 21 10.04 29.88 -12.61
CA ASP A 21 10.60 28.73 -13.33
C ASP A 21 9.55 27.61 -13.43
N ASN A 22 8.68 27.49 -12.43
CA ASN A 22 7.58 26.53 -12.43
C ASN A 22 6.59 26.74 -13.60
N MET A 23 6.30 27.98 -14.00
CA MET A 23 5.47 28.26 -15.19
C MET A 23 6.13 27.81 -16.50
N MET A 24 7.45 27.98 -16.62
CA MET A 24 8.20 27.54 -17.80
C MET A 24 8.22 26.00 -17.87
N LEU A 25 8.53 25.34 -16.74
CA LEU A 25 8.51 23.87 -16.62
C LEU A 25 7.12 23.28 -16.90
N GLN A 26 6.06 23.93 -16.42
CA GLN A 26 4.69 23.52 -16.71
C GLN A 26 4.39 23.60 -18.20
N LYS A 27 4.82 24.66 -18.89
CA LYS A 27 4.67 24.79 -20.34
C LYS A 27 5.44 23.70 -21.09
N GLU A 28 6.71 23.48 -20.76
CA GLU A 28 7.53 22.42 -21.38
C GLU A 28 6.95 21.03 -21.18
N TYR A 29 6.37 20.75 -20.02
CA TYR A 29 5.65 19.52 -19.77
C TYR A 29 4.43 19.40 -20.69
N LYS A 30 3.57 20.43 -20.75
CA LYS A 30 2.37 20.42 -21.61
C LYS A 30 2.74 20.26 -23.10
N ASP A 31 3.78 20.93 -23.57
CA ASP A 31 4.26 20.83 -24.95
C ASP A 31 4.80 19.43 -25.28
N ARG A 32 5.48 18.77 -24.33
CA ARG A 32 5.94 17.38 -24.49
C ARG A 32 4.78 16.41 -24.60
N ILE A 33 3.76 16.53 -23.74
CA ILE A 33 2.57 15.68 -23.81
C ILE A 33 1.85 15.89 -25.15
N ALA A 34 1.70 17.14 -25.60
CA ALA A 34 1.13 17.45 -26.91
C ALA A 34 1.93 16.84 -28.08
N LYS A 35 3.27 16.80 -27.97
CA LYS A 35 4.13 16.15 -28.97
C LYS A 35 3.98 14.62 -28.94
N GLN A 36 3.90 14.03 -27.75
CA GLN A 36 3.69 12.59 -27.55
C GLN A 36 2.31 12.12 -28.03
N ALA A 37 1.30 13.00 -28.05
CA ALA A 37 -0.05 12.70 -28.51
C ALA A 37 -0.09 12.03 -29.91
N LYS A 38 0.90 12.31 -30.77
CA LYS A 38 1.04 11.71 -32.11
C LYS A 38 1.38 10.23 -32.12
N ASN A 39 1.86 9.69 -31.01
CA ASN A 39 2.31 8.29 -30.90
C ASN A 39 1.18 7.35 -30.42
N TYR A 40 -0.01 7.87 -30.14
CA TYR A 40 -1.15 7.07 -29.70
C TYR A 40 -2.03 6.64 -30.88
N PRO A 41 -2.72 5.48 -30.79
CA PRO A 41 -2.78 4.59 -29.62
C PRO A 41 -1.52 3.71 -29.47
N ILE A 42 -1.16 3.40 -28.21
CA ILE A 42 -0.03 2.51 -27.88
C ILE A 42 -0.59 1.25 -27.22
N LYS A 43 -0.29 0.08 -27.80
CA LYS A 43 -0.64 -1.21 -27.17
C LYS A 43 0.25 -1.43 -25.94
N ILE A 44 -0.36 -1.57 -24.76
CA ILE A 44 0.36 -1.82 -23.50
C ILE A 44 0.61 -3.32 -23.36
N ASP A 45 -0.45 -4.12 -23.58
CA ASP A 45 -0.43 -5.57 -23.48
C ASP A 45 -1.53 -6.19 -24.37
N GLU A 46 -1.79 -7.49 -24.21
CA GLU A 46 -2.82 -8.21 -24.97
C GLU A 46 -4.25 -7.69 -24.72
N ASN A 47 -4.47 -7.01 -23.61
CA ASN A 47 -5.77 -6.64 -23.06
C ASN A 47 -6.02 -5.13 -23.04
N ASN A 48 -4.98 -4.30 -23.04
CA ASN A 48 -5.05 -2.87 -22.77
C ASN A 48 -4.31 -2.03 -23.81
N ILE A 49 -4.89 -0.88 -24.12
CA ILE A 49 -4.37 0.11 -25.07
C ILE A 49 -4.35 1.47 -24.36
N LEU A 50 -3.22 2.17 -24.39
CA LEU A 50 -3.22 3.61 -24.12
C LEU A 50 -3.85 4.28 -25.32
N ARG A 51 -5.08 4.78 -25.15
CA ARG A 51 -5.87 5.33 -26.24
C ARG A 51 -5.39 6.73 -26.60
N LYS A 52 -5.22 7.57 -25.57
CA LYS A 52 -4.82 8.97 -25.69
C LYS A 52 -4.12 9.43 -24.41
N SER A 53 -3.29 10.45 -24.53
CA SER A 53 -2.80 11.25 -23.42
C SER A 53 -2.82 12.72 -23.85
N PHE A 54 -3.36 13.59 -22.99
CA PHE A 54 -3.52 15.01 -23.29
C PHE A 54 -3.61 15.85 -22.02
N ILE A 55 -3.55 17.17 -22.18
CA ILE A 55 -3.71 18.13 -21.09
C ILE A 55 -5.10 18.73 -21.16
N ASP A 56 -5.84 18.65 -20.05
CA ASP A 56 -7.13 19.28 -19.82
C ASP A 56 -7.00 20.28 -18.67
N GLY A 57 -6.85 21.56 -18.99
CA GLY A 57 -6.56 22.61 -18.01
C GLY A 57 -5.24 22.38 -17.25
N ASN A 58 -5.37 21.99 -15.98
CA ASN A 58 -4.25 21.63 -15.09
C ASN A 58 -4.17 20.13 -14.78
N THR A 59 -4.82 19.30 -15.59
CA THR A 59 -4.84 17.85 -15.45
C THR A 59 -4.23 17.20 -16.68
N HIS A 60 -3.24 16.33 -16.48
CA HIS A 60 -2.79 15.39 -17.49
C HIS A 60 -3.72 14.17 -17.47
N VAL A 61 -4.50 14.01 -18.52
CA VAL A 61 -5.44 12.90 -18.69
C VAL A 61 -4.75 11.78 -19.48
N ILE A 62 -4.79 10.57 -18.95
CA ILE A 62 -4.29 9.34 -19.59
C ILE A 62 -5.48 8.40 -19.76
N GLU A 63 -5.82 8.08 -21.00
CA GLU A 63 -6.93 7.19 -21.34
C GLU A 63 -6.44 5.77 -21.61
N ILE A 64 -6.96 4.81 -20.86
CA ILE A 64 -6.66 3.38 -21.00
C ILE A 64 -7.92 2.67 -21.47
N GLN A 65 -7.83 1.90 -22.54
CA GLN A 65 -8.93 1.12 -23.09
C GLN A 65 -8.69 -0.38 -22.90
N VAL A 66 -9.66 -1.07 -22.31
CA VAL A 66 -9.71 -2.53 -22.22
C VAL A 66 -10.32 -3.07 -23.51
N HIS A 67 -9.53 -3.76 -24.34
CA HIS A 67 -9.93 -4.08 -25.72
C HIS A 67 -10.98 -5.19 -25.85
N HIS A 68 -11.13 -6.07 -24.84
CA HIS A 68 -11.85 -7.34 -24.96
C HIS A 68 -13.17 -7.41 -24.18
N ARG A 69 -13.51 -6.40 -23.36
CA ARG A 69 -14.70 -6.40 -22.49
C ARG A 69 -15.49 -5.11 -22.59
N SER A 70 -16.82 -5.18 -22.59
CA SER A 70 -17.69 -4.01 -22.40
C SER A 70 -17.82 -3.67 -20.93
N LYS A 71 -18.30 -2.46 -20.64
CA LYS A 71 -18.52 -1.98 -19.27
C LYS A 71 -19.43 -2.90 -18.45
N GLU A 72 -20.45 -3.50 -19.07
CA GLU A 72 -21.39 -4.42 -18.42
C GLU A 72 -20.72 -5.74 -18.01
N GLU A 73 -19.65 -6.12 -18.72
CA GLU A 73 -18.87 -7.33 -18.47
C GLU A 73 -17.79 -7.11 -17.38
N ILE A 74 -17.60 -5.86 -16.91
CA ILE A 74 -16.61 -5.51 -15.89
C ILE A 74 -17.30 -5.44 -14.53
N SER A 75 -16.92 -6.34 -13.63
CA SER A 75 -17.53 -6.41 -12.30
C SER A 75 -17.08 -5.26 -11.39
N LYS A 76 -17.87 -4.97 -10.35
CA LYS A 76 -17.50 -3.95 -9.34
C LYS A 76 -16.20 -4.30 -8.63
N GLU A 77 -15.96 -5.57 -8.35
CA GLU A 77 -14.74 -6.07 -7.73
C GLU A 77 -13.52 -5.80 -8.62
N GLN A 78 -13.66 -5.93 -9.94
CA GLN A 78 -12.59 -5.61 -10.89
C GLN A 78 -12.31 -4.11 -10.95
N VAL A 79 -13.33 -3.28 -10.87
CA VAL A 79 -13.15 -1.82 -10.76
C VAL A 79 -12.40 -1.47 -9.48
N LEU A 80 -12.76 -2.07 -8.34
CA LEU A 80 -12.05 -1.87 -7.07
C LEU A 80 -10.59 -2.34 -7.13
N GLN A 81 -10.32 -3.47 -7.78
CA GLN A 81 -8.94 -3.94 -8.00
C GLN A 81 -8.11 -2.97 -8.85
N ILE A 82 -8.70 -2.40 -9.90
CA ILE A 82 -8.05 -1.36 -10.71
C ILE A 82 -7.74 -0.14 -9.84
N GLU A 83 -8.70 0.31 -9.04
CA GLU A 83 -8.53 1.45 -8.15
C GLU A 83 -7.42 1.21 -7.11
N ASP A 84 -7.43 0.07 -6.44
CA ASP A 84 -6.43 -0.31 -5.44
C ASP A 84 -5.02 -0.39 -6.04
N GLN A 85 -4.89 -0.96 -7.25
CA GLN A 85 -3.60 -1.04 -7.96
C GLN A 85 -3.08 0.34 -8.35
N LEU A 86 -3.96 1.20 -8.87
CA LEU A 86 -3.61 2.56 -9.25
C LEU A 86 -3.19 3.38 -8.04
N ILE A 87 -3.95 3.33 -6.95
CA ILE A 87 -3.63 4.07 -5.72
C ILE A 87 -2.35 3.53 -5.10
N GLY A 88 -2.23 2.20 -4.94
CA GLY A 88 -1.11 1.56 -4.28
C GLY A 88 0.22 1.66 -5.03
N THR A 89 0.18 1.84 -6.35
CA THR A 89 1.40 1.96 -7.19
C THR A 89 1.61 3.39 -7.65
N LEU A 90 0.73 3.87 -8.53
CA LEU A 90 0.89 5.17 -9.19
C LEU A 90 0.56 6.32 -8.25
N GLY A 91 -0.43 6.17 -7.38
CA GLY A 91 -0.80 7.17 -6.38
C GLY A 91 0.30 7.40 -5.34
N VAL A 92 0.87 6.31 -4.80
CA VAL A 92 2.02 6.38 -3.89
C VAL A 92 3.21 7.04 -4.57
N ASN A 93 3.58 6.61 -5.78
CA ASN A 93 4.68 7.21 -6.53
C ASN A 93 4.42 8.68 -6.85
N PHE A 94 3.20 9.03 -7.26
CA PHE A 94 2.79 10.42 -7.54
C PHE A 94 3.01 11.32 -6.32
N CYS A 95 2.68 10.84 -5.11
CA CYS A 95 2.84 11.60 -3.87
C CYS A 95 4.28 11.60 -3.31
N GLN A 96 5.20 10.80 -3.86
CA GLN A 96 6.59 10.74 -3.43
C GLN A 96 7.48 11.59 -4.35
N ASP A 97 8.20 12.56 -3.79
CA ASP A 97 9.15 13.37 -4.57
C ASP A 97 10.25 12.48 -5.19
N GLY A 98 10.61 12.78 -6.43
CA GLY A 98 11.72 12.14 -7.14
C GLY A 98 11.35 10.95 -8.02
N THR A 99 10.07 10.61 -8.12
CA THR A 99 9.56 9.59 -9.05
C THR A 99 9.16 10.21 -10.40
N SER A 100 9.07 9.39 -11.44
CA SER A 100 8.49 9.80 -12.74
C SER A 100 7.06 10.33 -12.60
N GLU A 101 6.26 9.67 -11.76
CA GLU A 101 4.86 9.97 -11.52
C GLU A 101 4.69 11.31 -10.80
N SER A 102 5.65 11.70 -9.94
CA SER A 102 5.63 12.98 -9.23
C SER A 102 5.92 14.18 -10.12
N ALA A 103 6.47 14.00 -11.33
CA ALA A 103 6.90 15.08 -12.22
C ALA A 103 5.75 16.04 -12.58
N ALA A 104 4.52 15.51 -12.74
CA ALA A 104 3.34 16.34 -12.96
C ALA A 104 2.97 17.13 -11.69
N ARG A 105 3.04 16.50 -10.52
CA ARG A 105 2.73 17.12 -9.22
C ARG A 105 3.69 18.24 -8.88
N THR A 106 5.00 18.03 -9.09
CA THR A 106 6.05 18.99 -8.77
C THR A 106 5.89 20.31 -9.53
N ILE A 107 5.25 20.26 -10.71
CA ILE A 107 4.93 21.43 -11.52
C ILE A 107 3.47 21.90 -11.40
N GLY A 108 2.77 21.44 -10.35
CA GLY A 108 1.41 21.88 -10.03
C GLY A 108 0.30 21.30 -10.92
N LEU A 109 0.54 20.19 -11.61
CA LEU A 109 -0.47 19.47 -12.39
C LEU A 109 -1.02 18.26 -11.63
N SER A 110 -2.29 17.95 -11.90
CA SER A 110 -2.92 16.69 -11.50
C SER A 110 -2.78 15.65 -12.62
N VAL A 111 -2.92 14.37 -12.29
CA VAL A 111 -2.96 13.27 -13.28
C VAL A 111 -4.24 12.49 -13.11
N GLU A 112 -4.97 12.27 -14.19
CA GLU A 112 -6.22 11.49 -14.20
C GLU A 112 -6.08 10.28 -15.12
N TYR A 113 -6.33 9.09 -14.59
CA TYR A 113 -6.39 7.85 -15.36
C TYR A 113 -7.84 7.52 -15.65
N ARG A 114 -8.25 7.61 -16.91
CA ARG A 114 -9.62 7.31 -17.38
C ARG A 114 -9.65 5.96 -18.08
N TYR A 115 -10.52 5.07 -17.61
CA TYR A 115 -10.68 3.74 -18.16
C TYR A 115 -11.92 3.64 -19.06
N PHE A 116 -11.69 3.05 -20.22
CA PHE A 116 -12.67 2.83 -21.28
C PHE A 116 -12.80 1.35 -21.60
N ASP A 117 -14.00 0.93 -21.96
CA ASP A 117 -14.28 -0.45 -22.36
C ASP A 117 -13.97 -0.70 -23.86
N LYS A 118 -14.29 -1.89 -24.37
CA LYS A 118 -14.06 -2.25 -25.79
C LYS A 118 -14.79 -1.33 -26.77
N ASN A 119 -15.89 -0.71 -26.35
CA ASN A 119 -16.72 0.21 -27.13
C ASN A 119 -16.31 1.68 -26.94
N ALA A 120 -15.20 1.94 -26.25
CA ALA A 120 -14.72 3.28 -25.95
C ALA A 120 -15.67 4.08 -25.03
N GLU A 121 -16.47 3.40 -24.20
CA GLU A 121 -17.31 3.99 -23.17
C GLU A 121 -16.56 4.10 -21.83
N PRO A 122 -16.61 5.25 -21.14
CA PRO A 122 -15.93 5.40 -19.85
C PRO A 122 -16.65 4.60 -18.76
N PHE A 123 -15.87 3.85 -17.97
CA PHE A 123 -16.41 3.07 -16.84
C PHE A 123 -15.76 3.39 -15.50
N HIS A 124 -14.56 3.95 -15.46
CA HIS A 124 -13.88 4.31 -14.22
C HIS A 124 -12.88 5.45 -14.43
N SER A 125 -12.62 6.25 -13.39
CA SER A 125 -11.60 7.28 -13.42
C SER A 125 -10.97 7.46 -12.04
N VAL A 126 -9.64 7.62 -12.00
CA VAL A 126 -8.89 7.92 -10.78
C VAL A 126 -8.08 9.19 -10.97
N LEU A 127 -8.39 10.22 -10.17
CA LEU A 127 -7.64 11.46 -10.11
C LEU A 127 -6.58 11.41 -9.00
N PHE A 128 -5.38 11.83 -9.34
CA PHE A 128 -4.28 12.11 -8.43
C PHE A 128 -3.95 13.60 -8.46
N SER A 129 -3.98 14.25 -7.29
CA SER A 129 -3.77 15.68 -7.13
C SER A 129 -2.96 15.96 -5.86
N GLN A 130 -2.37 17.16 -5.76
CA GLN A 130 -1.68 17.59 -4.54
C GLN A 130 -2.61 17.51 -3.32
N GLN A 131 -3.87 17.93 -3.45
CA GLN A 131 -4.87 17.82 -2.38
C GLN A 131 -5.06 16.37 -1.90
N LYS A 132 -5.04 15.39 -2.81
CA LYS A 132 -5.15 13.97 -2.44
C LYS A 132 -3.89 13.47 -1.74
N CYS A 133 -2.71 13.94 -2.14
CA CYS A 133 -1.46 13.68 -1.42
C CYS A 133 -1.44 14.32 -0.03
N ASP A 134 -1.93 15.56 0.10
CA ASP A 134 -2.03 16.26 1.37
C ASP A 134 -2.99 15.51 2.31
N GLN A 135 -4.12 14.99 1.81
CA GLN A 135 -5.03 14.14 2.59
C GLN A 135 -4.36 12.84 3.05
N LEU A 136 -3.56 12.19 2.20
CA LEU A 136 -2.77 11.00 2.57
C LEU A 136 -1.67 11.31 3.59
N ALA A 137 -1.05 12.49 3.50
CA ALA A 137 -0.06 12.97 4.46
C ALA A 137 -0.71 13.34 5.81
N ILE A 138 -1.87 14.00 5.80
CA ILE A 138 -2.67 14.34 6.98
C ILE A 138 -3.16 13.08 7.68
N ALA A 139 -3.58 12.03 6.95
CA ALA A 139 -3.95 10.74 7.53
C ALA A 139 -2.80 10.03 8.28
N ASN A 140 -1.57 10.49 8.06
CA ASN A 140 -0.31 10.02 8.65
C ASN A 140 0.43 11.09 9.49
N SER A 141 -0.21 12.24 9.78
CA SER A 141 0.37 13.29 10.63
C SER A 141 0.46 12.87 12.11
N PRO A 142 1.38 13.46 12.91
CA PRO A 142 1.48 13.18 14.35
C PRO A 142 0.17 13.42 15.11
N ASP A 143 -0.59 14.44 14.72
CA ASP A 143 -1.87 14.81 15.36
C ASP A 143 -2.98 13.80 15.03
N SER A 144 -3.06 13.32 13.79
CA SER A 144 -4.06 12.31 13.41
C SER A 144 -3.70 10.92 13.95
N ILE A 145 -2.41 10.62 14.11
CA ILE A 145 -1.93 9.44 14.82
C ILE A 145 -2.29 9.54 16.31
N SER A 146 -2.13 10.70 16.93
CA SER A 146 -2.47 10.92 18.34
C SER A 146 -3.98 10.78 18.59
N GLU A 147 -4.82 11.29 17.68
CA GLU A 147 -6.28 11.12 17.78
C GLU A 147 -6.71 9.66 17.56
N LYS A 148 -6.11 8.95 16.60
CA LYS A 148 -6.35 7.51 16.42
C LYS A 148 -5.96 6.70 17.65
N ILE A 149 -4.81 7.00 18.25
CA ILE A 149 -4.37 6.38 19.50
C ILE A 149 -5.39 6.66 20.61
N ARG A 150 -5.84 7.91 20.76
CA ARG A 150 -6.85 8.30 21.76
C ARG A 150 -8.17 7.54 21.59
N ILE A 151 -8.67 7.41 20.36
CA ILE A 151 -9.90 6.65 20.06
C ILE A 151 -9.73 5.17 20.43
N ILE A 152 -8.59 4.57 20.07
CA ILE A 152 -8.29 3.16 20.38
C ILE A 152 -8.19 2.95 21.90
N GLU A 153 -7.51 3.85 22.62
CA GLU A 153 -7.46 3.81 24.08
C GLU A 153 -8.85 3.89 24.71
N MET A 154 -9.71 4.77 24.21
CA MET A 154 -11.10 4.87 24.66
C MET A 154 -11.89 3.59 24.39
N GLN A 155 -11.74 2.98 23.22
CA GLN A 155 -12.39 1.72 22.87
C GLN A 155 -11.93 0.57 23.77
N ILE A 156 -10.63 0.47 24.06
CA ILE A 156 -10.09 -0.56 24.96
C ILE A 156 -10.64 -0.36 26.38
N ARG A 157 -10.64 0.87 26.91
CA ARG A 157 -11.20 1.16 28.24
C ARG A 157 -12.70 0.88 28.31
N ALA A 158 -13.45 1.23 27.26
CA ALA A 158 -14.87 0.95 27.17
C ALA A 158 -15.14 -0.56 27.15
N LEU A 159 -14.33 -1.33 26.42
CA LEU A 159 -14.40 -2.80 26.42
C LEU A 159 -14.11 -3.37 27.81
N GLU A 160 -13.03 -2.94 28.46
CA GLU A 160 -12.65 -3.42 29.80
C GLU A 160 -13.73 -3.14 30.85
N LYS A 161 -14.49 -2.05 30.69
CA LYS A 161 -15.63 -1.72 31.56
C LYS A 161 -16.87 -2.55 31.23
N ALA A 162 -17.11 -2.84 29.94
CA ALA A 162 -18.31 -3.55 29.48
C ALA A 162 -18.23 -5.07 29.67
N GLY A 163 -17.04 -5.67 29.62
CA GLY A 163 -16.85 -7.10 29.82
C GLY A 163 -15.61 -7.65 29.09
N THR A 164 -15.80 -8.75 28.36
CA THR A 164 -14.73 -9.39 27.58
C THR A 164 -15.01 -9.32 26.07
N GLY A 165 -13.95 -9.23 25.27
CA GLY A 165 -14.05 -9.14 23.81
C GLY A 165 -12.74 -8.73 23.14
N ARG A 166 -12.85 -8.04 21.98
CA ARG A 166 -11.71 -7.66 21.14
C ARG A 166 -11.88 -6.25 20.56
N VAL A 167 -10.77 -5.52 20.42
CA VAL A 167 -10.71 -4.24 19.71
C VAL A 167 -9.68 -4.37 18.58
N LYS A 168 -10.08 -4.05 17.34
CA LYS A 168 -9.15 -3.93 16.22
C LYS A 168 -8.39 -2.62 16.35
N VAL A 169 -7.06 -2.69 16.41
CA VAL A 169 -6.18 -1.53 16.56
C VAL A 169 -5.67 -1.07 15.19
N CYS A 170 -5.25 -2.00 14.34
CA CYS A 170 -4.85 -1.65 12.98
C CYS A 170 -5.05 -2.80 12.00
N GLU A 171 -5.08 -2.44 10.72
CA GLU A 171 -5.15 -3.35 9.58
C GLU A 171 -4.17 -2.84 8.52
N LEU A 172 -3.26 -3.70 8.08
CA LEU A 172 -2.26 -3.44 7.06
C LEU A 172 -2.50 -4.40 5.91
N SER A 173 -2.46 -3.89 4.67
CA SER A 173 -2.73 -4.68 3.46
C SER A 173 -1.47 -4.77 2.59
N PRO A 174 -0.46 -5.58 2.97
CA PRO A 174 0.68 -5.85 2.10
C PRO A 174 0.22 -6.53 0.79
N VAL A 175 1.04 -6.43 -0.26
CA VAL A 175 0.70 -6.84 -1.64
C VAL A 175 0.00 -8.21 -1.78
N ASN A 176 0.28 -9.18 -0.90
CA ASN A 176 -0.25 -10.54 -0.99
C ASN A 176 -1.01 -11.01 0.27
N GLY A 177 -1.62 -10.10 1.03
CA GLY A 177 -2.45 -10.49 2.17
C GLY A 177 -2.80 -9.36 3.11
N VAL A 178 -3.18 -9.73 4.34
CA VAL A 178 -3.61 -8.78 5.36
C VAL A 178 -2.99 -9.11 6.71
N ILE A 179 -2.58 -8.09 7.45
CA ILE A 179 -2.13 -8.17 8.84
C ILE A 179 -3.11 -7.34 9.68
N LYS A 180 -3.82 -7.99 10.60
CA LYS A 180 -4.72 -7.35 11.56
C LYS A 180 -4.12 -7.44 12.95
N ILE A 181 -3.98 -6.30 13.62
CA ILE A 181 -3.47 -6.21 14.98
C ILE A 181 -4.58 -5.69 15.88
N GLY A 182 -4.78 -6.31 17.03
CA GLY A 182 -5.84 -5.94 17.98
C GLY A 182 -5.48 -6.22 19.43
N TYR A 183 -6.34 -5.75 20.32
CA TYR A 183 -6.36 -6.08 21.75
C TYR A 183 -7.45 -7.12 22.02
N SER A 184 -7.19 -8.06 22.92
CA SER A 184 -8.20 -8.98 23.46
C SER A 184 -8.03 -9.18 24.95
N ASN A 185 -9.15 -9.29 25.67
CA ASN A 185 -9.21 -9.66 27.09
C ASN A 185 -10.04 -10.94 27.36
N GLU A 186 -10.37 -11.72 26.32
CA GLU A 186 -11.24 -12.91 26.44
C GLU A 186 -10.59 -14.07 27.20
N ALA A 187 -9.29 -14.27 27.03
CA ALA A 187 -8.54 -15.35 27.68
C ALA A 187 -7.39 -14.81 28.57
N GLY A 188 -7.45 -13.52 28.89
CA GLY A 188 -6.34 -12.71 29.40
C GLY A 188 -6.02 -11.55 28.45
N LYS A 189 -5.19 -10.61 28.90
CA LYS A 189 -4.81 -9.42 28.12
C LYS A 189 -3.69 -9.74 27.13
N PHE A 190 -4.00 -9.78 25.85
CA PHE A 190 -3.04 -10.07 24.79
C PHE A 190 -3.22 -9.16 23.57
N ALA A 191 -2.13 -8.97 22.83
CA ALA A 191 -2.21 -8.48 21.46
C ALA A 191 -2.52 -9.65 20.51
N SER A 192 -3.61 -9.53 19.78
CA SER A 192 -3.98 -10.42 18.68
C SER A 192 -3.24 -9.98 17.42
N PHE A 193 -2.39 -10.85 16.89
CA PHE A 193 -1.66 -10.64 15.63
C PHE A 193 -2.16 -11.66 14.62
N TYR A 194 -3.09 -11.24 13.76
CA TYR A 194 -3.72 -12.07 12.76
C TYR A 194 -3.13 -11.77 11.39
N VAL A 195 -2.81 -12.81 10.64
CA VAL A 195 -2.24 -12.73 9.30
C VAL A 195 -3.04 -13.64 8.38
N ALA A 196 -3.42 -13.16 7.21
CA ALA A 196 -4.04 -13.99 6.18
C ALA A 196 -3.44 -13.71 4.81
N ASP A 197 -3.49 -14.71 3.92
CA ASP A 197 -3.17 -14.52 2.51
C ASP A 197 -4.25 -13.69 1.79
N GLU A 198 -3.98 -13.30 0.55
CA GLU A 198 -4.87 -12.47 -0.29
C GLU A 198 -6.31 -13.00 -0.35
N TYR A 199 -6.47 -14.32 -0.42
CA TYR A 199 -7.78 -14.98 -0.52
C TYR A 199 -8.37 -15.41 0.82
N MET A 200 -7.69 -15.07 1.93
CA MET A 200 -8.03 -15.49 3.29
C MET A 200 -8.20 -17.01 3.47
N VAL A 201 -7.62 -17.80 2.58
CA VAL A 201 -7.67 -19.27 2.60
C VAL A 201 -6.78 -19.79 3.71
N ASN A 202 -5.56 -19.24 3.81
CA ASN A 202 -4.66 -19.49 4.92
C ASN A 202 -4.67 -18.30 5.86
N SER A 203 -4.81 -18.57 7.15
CA SER A 203 -4.60 -17.57 8.18
C SER A 203 -3.85 -18.13 9.38
N VAL A 204 -3.10 -17.25 10.03
CA VAL A 204 -2.33 -17.54 11.23
C VAL A 204 -2.64 -16.46 12.25
N MET A 205 -3.09 -16.88 13.43
CA MET A 205 -3.31 -15.99 14.57
C MET A 205 -2.27 -16.28 15.64
N MET A 206 -1.58 -15.23 16.11
CA MET A 206 -0.67 -15.28 17.24
C MET A 206 -1.19 -14.37 18.35
N ASN A 207 -1.30 -14.89 19.56
CA ASN A 207 -1.58 -14.07 20.74
C ASN A 207 -0.26 -13.77 21.46
N LEU A 208 0.01 -12.48 21.67
CA LEU A 208 1.25 -11.98 22.22
C LEU A 208 0.97 -11.33 23.57
N ASN A 209 1.56 -11.86 24.64
CA ASN A 209 1.63 -11.13 25.90
C ASN A 209 2.66 -9.99 25.78
N LYS A 210 2.73 -9.11 26.78
CA LYS A 210 3.61 -7.93 26.77
C LYS A 210 5.07 -8.27 26.44
N ASN A 211 5.61 -9.34 27.02
CA ASN A 211 6.99 -9.77 26.79
C ASN A 211 7.21 -10.24 25.35
N LYS A 212 6.29 -11.06 24.82
CA LYS A 212 6.34 -11.55 23.45
C LYS A 212 6.13 -10.45 22.41
N LEU A 213 5.31 -9.46 22.72
CA LEU A 213 5.14 -8.27 21.89
C LEU A 213 6.46 -7.49 21.79
N LYS A 214 7.13 -7.24 22.92
CA LYS A 214 8.45 -6.56 22.94
C LYS A 214 9.51 -7.32 22.16
N GLU A 215 9.57 -8.64 22.35
CA GLU A 215 10.48 -9.53 21.62
C GLU A 215 10.26 -9.43 20.10
N LEU A 216 9.00 -9.51 19.65
CA LEU A 216 8.66 -9.40 18.24
C LEU A 216 9.01 -8.01 17.66
N ARG A 217 8.70 -6.93 18.38
CA ARG A 217 9.04 -5.55 17.95
C ARG A 217 10.54 -5.38 17.73
N LYS A 218 11.35 -5.84 18.69
CA LYS A 218 12.82 -5.77 18.59
C LYS A 218 13.33 -6.59 17.40
N LEU A 219 12.79 -7.80 17.21
CA LEU A 219 13.17 -8.64 16.08
C LEU A 219 12.85 -7.98 14.74
N LEU A 220 11.65 -7.40 14.58
CA LEU A 220 11.21 -6.75 13.34
C LEU A 220 12.09 -5.54 13.00
N LEU A 221 12.38 -4.67 13.96
CA LEU A 221 13.26 -3.50 13.74
C LEU A 221 14.68 -3.91 13.35
N ASN A 222 15.24 -4.91 14.04
CA ASN A 222 16.57 -5.42 13.74
C ASN A 222 16.62 -6.11 12.36
N ALA A 223 15.59 -6.87 12.01
CA ALA A 223 15.49 -7.53 10.71
C ALA A 223 15.39 -6.50 9.57
N ASP A 224 14.57 -5.46 9.73
CA ASP A 224 14.42 -4.38 8.74
C ASP A 224 15.73 -3.62 8.50
N ALA A 225 16.41 -3.20 9.56
CA ALA A 225 17.71 -2.55 9.45
C ALA A 225 18.75 -3.44 8.73
N ARG A 226 18.79 -4.73 9.07
CA ARG A 226 19.68 -5.70 8.42
C ARG A 226 19.31 -5.94 6.96
N ALA A 227 18.03 -6.00 6.62
CA ALA A 227 17.57 -6.14 5.24
C ALA A 227 18.04 -4.95 4.38
N LYS A 228 17.77 -3.72 4.85
CA LYS A 228 18.13 -2.47 4.17
C LYS A 228 19.65 -2.30 3.98
N ASN A 229 20.46 -2.76 4.93
CA ASN A 229 21.92 -2.70 4.81
C ASN A 229 22.51 -3.77 3.88
N ASN A 230 21.71 -4.74 3.42
CA ASN A 230 22.18 -5.89 2.62
C ASN A 230 21.35 -6.06 1.34
N VAL A 231 21.03 -4.96 0.64
CA VAL A 231 20.21 -4.94 -0.59
C VAL A 231 20.78 -5.78 -1.74
N MET A 232 22.08 -6.06 -1.74
CA MET A 232 22.74 -6.88 -2.77
C MET A 232 22.56 -8.38 -2.57
N LEU A 233 22.10 -8.84 -1.40
CA LEU A 233 21.95 -10.27 -1.13
C LEU A 233 20.61 -10.80 -1.64
N ASP A 234 20.66 -11.88 -2.42
CA ASP A 234 19.46 -12.53 -2.94
C ASP A 234 18.61 -13.15 -1.84
N ASN A 235 19.20 -13.86 -0.87
CA ASN A 235 18.45 -14.41 0.25
C ASN A 235 19.25 -14.26 1.54
N LEU A 236 18.65 -13.61 2.53
CA LEU A 236 19.24 -13.44 3.84
C LEU A 236 18.24 -13.86 4.92
N ASN A 237 18.62 -14.79 5.79
CA ASN A 237 17.83 -15.15 6.97
C ASN A 237 18.09 -14.11 8.08
N LEU A 238 17.01 -13.53 8.59
CA LEU A 238 17.04 -12.41 9.52
C LEU A 238 16.62 -12.81 10.94
N GLY A 239 16.12 -14.04 11.13
CA GLY A 239 15.78 -14.60 12.42
C GLY A 239 14.41 -15.25 12.43
N ALA A 240 14.02 -15.75 13.60
CA ALA A 240 12.72 -16.36 13.82
C ALA A 240 12.14 -15.93 15.16
N PHE A 241 10.83 -15.97 15.25
CA PHE A 241 10.04 -15.68 16.44
C PHE A 241 9.04 -16.80 16.68
N GLN A 242 8.83 -17.14 17.95
CA GLN A 242 7.86 -18.15 18.34
C GLN A 242 7.00 -17.65 19.51
N SER A 243 5.69 -17.77 19.32
CA SER A 243 4.66 -17.62 20.34
C SER A 243 4.03 -18.97 20.68
N HIS A 244 3.09 -18.97 21.64
CA HIS A 244 2.34 -20.18 21.96
C HIS A 244 1.43 -20.65 20.82
N PHE A 245 1.01 -19.75 19.92
CA PHE A 245 0.00 -20.03 18.89
C PHE A 245 0.54 -20.05 17.46
N GLY A 246 1.74 -19.52 17.24
CA GLY A 246 2.36 -19.53 15.91
C GLY A 246 3.83 -19.16 15.90
N ARG A 247 4.44 -19.33 14.73
CA ARG A 247 5.85 -19.05 14.44
C ARG A 247 5.94 -18.07 13.27
N LEU A 248 6.96 -17.21 13.30
CA LEU A 248 7.33 -16.29 12.25
C LEU A 248 8.81 -16.50 11.91
N SER A 249 9.13 -16.74 10.64
CA SER A 249 10.50 -16.68 10.14
C SER A 249 10.66 -15.44 9.28
N LEU A 250 11.72 -14.67 9.51
CA LEU A 250 12.03 -13.44 8.78
C LEU A 250 13.18 -13.71 7.82
N ASN A 251 12.98 -13.33 6.56
CA ASN A 251 14.02 -13.34 5.55
C ASN A 251 13.95 -12.05 4.73
N SER A 252 15.01 -11.74 3.98
CA SER A 252 14.97 -10.68 2.98
C SER A 252 15.45 -11.15 1.63
N HIS A 253 14.83 -10.58 0.60
CA HIS A 253 15.26 -10.71 -0.79
C HIS A 253 15.57 -9.32 -1.34
N LYS A 254 16.83 -9.05 -1.68
CA LYS A 254 17.27 -7.75 -2.19
C LYS A 254 16.84 -6.56 -1.31
N GLY A 255 16.98 -6.75 0.00
CA GLY A 255 16.61 -5.77 1.03
C GLY A 255 15.11 -5.64 1.35
N ILE A 256 14.23 -6.37 0.64
CA ILE A 256 12.80 -6.41 0.97
C ILE A 256 12.57 -7.44 2.09
N LEU A 257 12.05 -6.98 3.24
CA LEU A 257 11.71 -7.84 4.37
C LEU A 257 10.46 -8.70 4.05
N LYS A 258 10.57 -9.99 4.31
CA LYS A 258 9.52 -10.98 4.13
C LYS A 258 9.32 -11.77 5.44
N GLY A 259 8.07 -12.10 5.71
CA GLY A 259 7.64 -12.85 6.88
C GLY A 259 6.93 -14.12 6.46
N TYR A 260 7.39 -15.24 6.98
CA TYR A 260 6.77 -16.54 6.80
C TYR A 260 6.14 -17.00 8.12
N PHE A 261 4.81 -16.98 8.15
CA PHE A 261 4.00 -17.30 9.31
C PHE A 261 3.51 -18.74 9.24
N ARG A 262 3.55 -19.45 10.37
CA ARG A 262 3.01 -20.80 10.52
C ARG A 262 2.19 -20.92 11.79
N SER A 263 1.02 -21.54 11.70
CA SER A 263 0.29 -21.99 12.89
C SER A 263 1.09 -23.07 13.63
N ARG A 264 1.04 -23.08 14.97
CA ARG A 264 1.74 -24.10 15.77
C ARG A 264 1.18 -25.50 15.56
N ASN A 265 -0.13 -25.64 15.33
CA ASN A 265 -0.82 -26.93 15.32
C ASN A 265 -1.04 -27.50 13.90
N GLY A 266 -0.62 -26.78 12.83
CA GLY A 266 -1.06 -27.06 11.44
C GLY A 266 -2.57 -26.76 11.28
N SER A 267 -3.13 -26.33 10.15
CA SER A 267 -2.80 -26.39 8.72
C SER A 267 -2.95 -24.99 8.10
N GLY A 268 -1.88 -24.21 8.09
CA GLY A 268 -1.89 -22.88 7.47
C GLY A 268 -0.53 -22.21 7.56
N SER A 269 -0.05 -21.70 6.43
CA SER A 269 1.12 -20.84 6.38
C SER A 269 0.89 -19.68 5.44
N VAL A 270 1.37 -18.51 5.84
CA VAL A 270 1.21 -17.28 5.05
C VAL A 270 2.59 -16.66 4.85
N MET A 271 2.90 -16.24 3.63
CA MET A 271 4.14 -15.53 3.32
C MET A 271 3.80 -14.13 2.81
N LEU A 272 4.26 -13.09 3.52
CA LEU A 272 3.98 -11.69 3.18
C LEU A 272 5.27 -10.87 3.11
N SER A 273 5.26 -9.85 2.27
CA SER A 273 6.19 -8.72 2.41
C SER A 273 5.78 -7.89 3.62
N LEU A 274 6.75 -7.46 4.44
CA LEU A 274 6.48 -6.78 5.70
C LEU A 274 7.00 -5.35 5.69
N ASN A 275 6.18 -4.42 6.17
CA ASN A 275 6.62 -3.09 6.59
C ASN A 275 6.83 -3.11 8.12
N ALA A 276 8.09 -3.32 8.55
CA ALA A 276 8.40 -3.44 9.97
C ALA A 276 8.01 -2.19 10.77
N THR A 277 8.19 -0.99 10.19
CA THR A 277 7.87 0.28 10.84
C THR A 277 6.39 0.38 11.16
N GLU A 278 5.52 0.06 10.20
CA GLU A 278 4.07 0.11 10.40
C GLU A 278 3.58 -0.94 11.38
N ILE A 279 4.10 -2.16 11.27
CA ILE A 279 3.75 -3.27 12.19
C ILE A 279 4.15 -2.90 13.63
N VAL A 280 5.37 -2.40 13.82
CA VAL A 280 5.88 -2.00 15.14
C VAL A 280 5.08 -0.83 15.69
N ARG A 281 4.69 0.13 14.85
CA ARG A 281 3.81 1.24 15.24
C ARG A 281 2.48 0.71 15.78
N CYS A 282 1.82 -0.20 15.07
CA CYS A 282 0.57 -0.82 15.54
C CYS A 282 0.74 -1.57 16.86
N LEU A 283 1.78 -2.39 16.98
CA LEU A 283 2.06 -3.15 18.21
C LEU A 283 2.28 -2.22 19.41
N SER A 284 2.90 -1.06 19.19
CA SER A 284 3.17 -0.06 20.23
C SER A 284 1.88 0.53 20.82
N GLN A 285 0.80 0.58 20.05
CA GLN A 285 -0.50 1.10 20.51
C GLN A 285 -1.22 0.11 21.45
N VAL A 286 -0.92 -1.19 21.34
CA VAL A 286 -1.53 -2.22 22.20
C VAL A 286 -0.76 -2.39 23.51
N GLU A 287 0.57 -2.26 23.47
CA GLU A 287 1.47 -2.58 24.59
C GLU A 287 1.12 -1.95 25.96
N PRO A 288 0.67 -0.68 26.06
CA PRO A 288 0.29 -0.08 27.33
C PRO A 288 -0.86 -0.80 28.05
N HIS A 289 -1.69 -1.54 27.30
CA HIS A 289 -2.89 -2.20 27.80
C HIS A 289 -2.68 -3.69 28.13
N LEU A 290 -1.48 -4.23 27.88
CA LEU A 290 -1.10 -5.62 28.19
C LEU A 290 -0.41 -5.76 29.54
#